data_AF-A0A392SDR2-F1
#
_entry.id   AF-A0A392SDR2-F1
#
_cell.length_a   1.000
_cell.length_b   1.000
_cell.length_c   1.000
_cell.angle_alpha   90.00
_cell.angle_beta   90.00
_cell.angle_gamma   90.00
#
_symmetry.space_group_name_H-M   'P 1'
#
loop_
_entity.id
_entity.type
_entity.pdbx_description
1 polymer ?
#
loop_
_entity_poly.entity_id
_entity_poly.type
_entity_poly.pdbx_seq_one_letter_code
_entity_poly.pdbx_strand_id
1 'polypeptide(L)' 'LPVFYDVDPSEVRHQKGSYAEHLAKHEERFQHDSEMVQKWREALRQVANYSGWDMRDK' A
#
# COMPACT_ATOMS: atom_id res chain seq x y z
N LEU A 1 1.77 15.17 -2.38
CA LEU A 1 1.20 14.97 -1.02
C LEU A 1 0.23 13.80 -1.11
N PRO A 2 0.43 12.71 -0.35
CA PRO A 2 -0.49 11.58 -0.29
C PRO A 2 -1.87 12.00 0.24
N VAL A 3 -2.93 11.31 -0.19
CA VAL A 3 -4.28 11.42 0.37
C VAL A 3 -4.69 10.03 0.86
N PHE A 4 -5.03 9.93 2.15
CA PHE A 4 -5.50 8.72 2.80
C PHE A 4 -7.00 8.84 3.00
N TYR A 5 -7.78 8.17 2.14
CA TYR A 5 -9.24 8.19 2.15
C TYR A 5 -9.76 6.89 2.74
N ASP A 6 -10.51 6.96 3.85
CA ASP A 6 -11.05 5.81 4.59
C ASP A 6 -10.04 4.70 4.89
N VAL A 7 -8.75 5.06 5.02
CA VAL A 7 -7.66 4.13 5.30
C VAL A 7 -6.71 4.71 6.32
N ASP A 8 -6.30 3.90 7.29
CA ASP A 8 -5.22 4.28 8.21
C ASP A 8 -3.88 4.29 7.45
N PRO A 9 -3.13 5.41 7.46
CA PRO A 9 -1.81 5.48 6.81
C PRO A 9 -0.84 4.36 7.25
N SER A 10 -0.99 3.82 8.47
CA SER A 10 -0.21 2.69 8.98
C SER A 10 -0.56 1.36 8.31
N GLU A 11 -1.79 1.17 7.82
CA GLU A 11 -2.17 0.01 7.01
C GLU A 11 -1.48 0.08 5.64
N VAL A 12 -1.42 1.27 5.04
CA VAL A 12 -0.67 1.50 3.79
C VAL A 12 0.83 1.30 4.01
N ARG A 13 1.40 1.86 5.09
CA ARG A 13 2.84 1.83 5.40
C ARG A 13 3.38 0.42 5.63
N HIS A 14 2.60 -0.41 6.31
CA HIS A 14 3.00 -1.77 6.67
C HIS A 14 2.29 -2.84 5.83
N GLN A 15 1.51 -2.41 4.82
CA GLN A 15 0.74 -3.28 3.95
C GLN A 15 -0.11 -4.28 4.74
N LYS A 16 -0.88 -3.79 5.73
CA LYS A 16 -1.79 -4.57 6.58
C LYS A 16 -3.24 -4.49 6.06
N GLY A 17 -4.15 -5.24 6.69
CA GLY A 17 -5.55 -5.25 6.29
C GLY A 17 -5.73 -5.75 4.87
N SER A 18 -6.58 -5.08 4.09
CA SER A 18 -6.85 -5.43 2.69
C SER A 18 -5.61 -5.35 1.79
N TYR A 19 -4.63 -4.50 2.11
CA TYR A 19 -3.39 -4.38 1.34
C TYR A 19 -2.58 -5.69 1.37
N ALA A 20 -2.54 -6.39 2.50
CA ALA A 20 -1.86 -7.68 2.60
C ALA A 20 -2.48 -8.70 1.65
N GLU A 21 -3.82 -8.81 1.68
CA GLU A 21 -4.57 -9.76 0.86
C GLU A 21 -4.40 -9.48 -0.63
N HIS A 22 -4.55 -8.22 -1.05
CA HIS A 22 -4.46 -7.86 -2.47
C HIS A 22 -3.04 -7.97 -3.01
N LEU A 23 -2.01 -7.62 -2.21
CA LEU A 23 -0.63 -7.81 -2.62
C LEU A 23 -0.26 -9.30 -2.74
N ALA A 24 -0.74 -10.17 -1.85
CA ALA A 24 -0.54 -11.61 -1.97
C ALA A 24 -1.20 -12.17 -3.25
N LYS A 25 -2.44 -11.77 -3.55
CA LYS A 25 -3.11 -12.13 -4.82
C LYS A 25 -2.34 -11.63 -6.05
N HIS A 26 -1.69 -10.46 -5.95
CA HIS A 26 -0.84 -9.95 -7.02
C HIS A 26 0.48 -10.72 -7.13
N GLU A 27 1.09 -11.15 -6.04
CA GLU A 27 2.28 -12.02 -6.08
C GLU A 27 1.98 -13.35 -6.78
N GLU A 28 0.82 -13.96 -6.53
CA GLU A 28 0.39 -15.17 -7.24
C GLU A 28 0.16 -14.90 -8.74
N ARG A 29 -0.57 -13.82 -9.06
CA ARG A 29 -0.88 -13.46 -10.45
C ARG A 29 0.38 -13.10 -11.26
N PHE A 30 1.33 -12.42 -10.62
CA PHE A 30 2.57 -11.93 -11.22
C PHE A 30 3.78 -12.73 -10.73
N GLN A 31 3.62 -14.03 -10.49
CA GLN A 31 4.70 -14.89 -9.97
C GLN A 31 5.99 -14.88 -10.83
N HIS A 32 5.88 -14.60 -12.13
CA HIS A 32 7.02 -14.46 -13.05
C HIS A 32 7.63 -13.05 -13.08
N ASP A 33 6.99 -12.09 -12.41
CA ASP A 33 7.38 -10.68 -12.29
C ASP A 33 7.24 -10.22 -10.82
N SER A 34 7.85 -11.00 -9.92
CA SER A 34 7.82 -10.72 -8.48
C SER A 34 8.47 -9.37 -8.15
N GLU A 35 9.42 -8.91 -8.97
CA GLU A 35 10.05 -7.59 -8.83
C GLU A 35 9.04 -6.45 -8.95
N MET A 36 8.05 -6.57 -9.84
CA MET A 36 7.00 -5.57 -9.97
C MET A 36 6.21 -5.40 -8.66
N VAL A 37 5.83 -6.50 -8.01
CA VAL A 37 5.06 -6.43 -6.76
C VAL A 37 5.92 -5.90 -5.61
N GLN A 38 7.22 -6.21 -5.58
CA GLN A 38 8.15 -5.62 -4.61
C GLN A 38 8.28 -4.10 -4.79
N LYS A 39 8.38 -3.61 -6.04
CA LYS A 39 8.39 -2.17 -6.33
C LYS A 39 7.11 -1.47 -5.85
N TRP A 40 5.96 -2.11 -5.97
CA TRP A 40 4.70 -1.58 -5.42
C TRP A 40 4.72 -1.51 -3.89
N ARG A 41 5.21 -2.56 -3.21
CA ARG A 41 5.36 -2.56 -1.74
C ARG A 41 6.25 -1.41 -1.28
N GLU A 42 7.39 -1.22 -1.93
CA GLU A 42 8.31 -0.13 -1.62
C GLU A 42 7.67 1.24 -1.86
N ALA A 43 6.98 1.43 -2.99
CA ALA A 43 6.31 2.68 -3.32
C ALA A 43 5.22 3.02 -2.28
N LEU A 44 4.38 2.05 -1.90
CA LEU A 44 3.35 2.25 -0.86
C LEU A 44 3.97 2.63 0.48
N ARG A 45 5.04 1.94 0.89
CA ARG A 45 5.77 2.26 2.12
C ARG A 45 6.36 3.67 2.09
N GLN A 46 7.01 4.06 0.98
CA GLN A 46 7.61 5.38 0.83
C GLN A 46 6.56 6.49 0.87
N VAL A 47 5.49 6.35 0.09
CA VAL A 47 4.39 7.33 0.04
C VAL A 47 3.73 7.49 1.40
N ALA A 48 3.54 6.40 2.16
CA ALA A 48 2.96 6.43 3.50
C ALA A 48 3.89 7.02 4.60
N ASN A 49 5.14 7.34 4.27
CA ASN A 49 6.06 8.07 5.16
C ASN A 49 6.06 9.58 4.90
N TYR A 50 5.45 10.06 3.82
CA TYR A 50 5.32 11.48 3.56
C TYR A 50 4.12 12.08 4.30
N SER A 51 4.25 13.35 4.70
CA SER A 51 3.12 14.14 5.19
C SER A 51 2.04 14.22 4.11
N GLY A 52 0.79 13.99 4.48
CA GLY A 52 -0.34 13.90 3.56
C GLY A 52 -1.65 14.32 4.21
N TRP A 53 -2.73 14.16 3.47
CA TRP A 53 -4.08 14.48 3.92
C TRP A 53 -4.74 13.22 4.47
N ASP A 54 -5.17 13.29 5.73
CA ASP A 54 -5.99 12.25 6.35
C ASP A 54 -7.47 12.62 6.18
N MET A 55 -8.23 11.75 5.52
CA MET A 55 -9.64 11.93 5.20
C MET A 55 -10.50 10.78 5.75
N ARG A 56 -10.03 10.05 6.77
CA ARG A 56 -10.77 8.94 7.38
C ARG A 56 -12.10 9.32 8.04
N ASP A 57 -12.28 10.60 8.37
CA ASP A 57 -13.43 11.12 9.12
C ASP A 57 -14.21 12.21 8.35
N LYS A 58 -14.16 12.20 7.01
CA LYS A 58 -14.79 13.23 6.16
C LYS A 58 -16.03 12.73 5.41
#